data_AF-A0A925PE12-F1
#
_entry.id   AF-A0A925PE12-F1
#
_cell.length_a   1.000
_cell.length_b   1.000
_cell.length_c   1.000
_cell.angle_alpha   90.00
_cell.angle_beta   90.00
_cell.angle_gamma   90.00
#
_symmetry.space_group_name_H-M   'P 1'
#
loop_
_entity.id
_entity.type
_entity.pdbx_description
1 polymer ?
#
loop_
_entity_poly.entity_id
_entity_poly.type
_entity_poly.pdbx_seq_one_letter_code
_entity_poly.pdbx_strand_id
1 'polypeptide(L)' 'SMNRNWRGKQLNIQVDNSAGVEKGVVRIVVNGKEISGCYVLESELKENNEITVVMG' A
#
# COMPACT_ATOMS: atom_id res chain seq x y z
N SER A 1 10.30 -1.21 -4.88
CA SER A 1 9.59 0.03 -4.50
C SER A 1 8.99 0.67 -5.73
N MET A 2 7.84 1.34 -5.60
CA MET A 2 7.15 2.07 -6.66
C MET A 2 6.66 3.40 -6.09
N ASN A 3 6.82 4.48 -6.85
CA ASN A 3 6.27 5.78 -6.50
C ASN A 3 5.14 6.15 -7.47
N ARG A 4 4.02 6.65 -6.96
CA ARG A 4 2.86 7.04 -7.77
C ARG A 4 2.23 8.32 -7.23
N ASN A 5 1.97 9.27 -8.12
CA ASN A 5 1.12 10.41 -7.81
C ASN A 5 -0.35 10.05 -8.12
N TRP A 6 -1.23 10.21 -7.14
CA TRP A 6 -2.66 9.97 -7.27
C TRP A 6 -3.43 11.10 -6.59
N ARG A 7 -4.29 11.81 -7.36
CA ARG A 7 -5.04 12.99 -6.88
C ARG A 7 -4.16 14.03 -6.17
N GLY A 8 -2.94 14.24 -6.66
CA GLY A 8 -1.97 15.18 -6.06
C GLY A 8 -1.26 14.66 -4.81
N LYS A 9 -1.61 13.47 -4.33
CA LYS A 9 -0.97 12.80 -3.19
C LYS A 9 0.12 11.86 -3.68
N GLN A 10 1.29 11.91 -3.07
CA GLN A 10 2.40 10.99 -3.33
C GLN A 10 2.18 9.68 -2.58
N LEU A 11 2.28 8.57 -3.30
CA LEU A 11 2.17 7.21 -2.79
C LEU A 11 3.51 6.51 -2.98
N ASN A 12 4.20 6.21 -1.88
CA ASN A 12 5.43 5.44 -1.86
C ASN A 12 5.07 4.00 -1.49
N ILE A 13 5.00 3.12 -2.50
CA ILE A 13 4.52 1.75 -2.38
C ILE A 13 5.71 0.78 -2.31
N GLN A 14 5.74 -0.02 -1.27
CA GLN A 14 6.66 -1.15 -1.09
C GLN A 14 5.87 -2.44 -1.15
N VAL A 15 6.37 -3.41 -1.91
CA VAL A 15 5.78 -4.75 -1.99
C VAL A 15 6.71 -5.69 -1.24
N ASP A 16 6.21 -6.27 -0.17
CA ASP A 16 6.86 -7.34 0.59
C ASP A 16 6.33 -8.68 0.07
N ASN A 17 7.17 -9.42 -0.65
CA ASN A 17 6.89 -10.77 -1.10
C ASN A 17 7.86 -11.78 -0.48
N SER A 18 8.08 -11.67 0.83
CA SER A 18 8.88 -12.66 1.57
C SER A 18 8.30 -14.08 1.49
N ALA A 19 7.01 -14.23 1.14
CA ALA A 19 6.36 -15.52 0.91
C ALA A 19 6.74 -16.19 -0.43
N GLY A 20 7.32 -15.45 -1.38
CA GLY A 20 7.73 -16.00 -2.68
C GLY A 20 6.57 -16.39 -3.61
N VAL A 21 5.39 -15.78 -3.43
CA VAL A 21 4.20 -16.08 -4.26
C VAL A 21 4.13 -15.18 -5.49
N GLU A 22 3.43 -15.62 -6.53
CA GLU A 22 3.29 -14.85 -7.78
C GLU A 22 2.04 -13.94 -7.80
N LYS A 23 1.08 -14.18 -6.90
CA LYS A 23 -0.15 -13.41 -6.75
C LYS A 23 -0.74 -13.62 -5.35
N GLY A 24 -1.57 -12.67 -4.93
CA GLY A 24 -2.21 -12.69 -3.61
C GLY A 24 -1.70 -11.54 -2.76
N VAL A 25 -2.64 -10.76 -2.21
CA VAL A 25 -2.36 -9.70 -1.24
C VAL A 25 -3.04 -10.12 0.05
N VAL A 26 -2.25 -10.32 1.09
CA VAL A 26 -2.75 -10.75 2.40
C VAL A 26 -3.16 -9.53 3.23
N ARG A 27 -2.36 -8.46 3.15
CA ARG A 27 -2.65 -7.21 3.87
C ARG A 27 -2.00 -6.01 3.21
N ILE A 28 -2.56 -4.84 3.50
CA ILE A 28 -2.02 -3.55 3.09
C ILE A 28 -1.93 -2.67 4.33
N VAL A 29 -0.76 -2.04 4.51
CA VAL A 29 -0.51 -1.07 5.58
C VAL A 29 -0.31 0.30 4.94
N VAL A 30 -1.10 1.28 5.37
CA VAL A 30 -1.02 2.66 4.89
C VAL A 30 -0.69 3.56 6.07
N ASN A 31 0.43 4.29 6.00
CA ASN A 31 0.88 5.21 7.04
C ASN A 31 0.96 4.55 8.44
N GLY A 32 1.38 3.28 8.50
CA GLY A 32 1.47 2.49 9.73
C GLY A 32 0.17 1.86 10.23
N LYS A 33 -0.96 2.06 9.54
CA LYS A 33 -2.26 1.46 9.87
C LYS A 33 -2.63 0.38 8.86
N GLU A 34 -2.97 -0.81 9.35
CA GLU A 34 -3.53 -1.87 8.50
C GLU A 34 -4.94 -1.49 8.04
N ILE A 35 -5.19 -1.68 6.74
CA ILE A 35 -6.52 -1.47 6.16
C ILE A 35 -7.14 -2.81 5.76
N SER A 36 -8.46 -2.88 5.83
CA SER A 36 -9.21 -4.06 5.41
C SER A 36 -9.50 -3.99 3.91
N GLY A 37 -9.18 -5.07 3.19
CA GLY A 37 -9.41 -5.19 1.76
C GLY A 37 -8.36 -4.50 0.89
N CYS A 38 -8.71 -4.23 -0.37
CA CYS A 38 -7.77 -3.74 -1.40
C CYS A 38 -8.00 -2.28 -1.82
N TYR A 39 -8.90 -1.56 -1.15
CA TYR A 39 -9.23 -0.18 -1.48
C TYR A 39 -8.81 0.76 -0.35
N VAL A 40 -8.03 1.78 -0.69
CA VAL A 40 -7.63 2.84 0.23
C VAL A 40 -8.57 4.03 0.01
N LEU A 41 -9.23 4.50 1.07
CA LEU A 41 -10.07 5.69 0.98
C LEU A 41 -9.20 6.95 0.90
N GLU A 42 -9.63 7.94 0.10
CA GLU A 42 -8.92 9.22 -0.01
C GLU A 42 -8.76 9.93 1.34
N SER A 43 -9.76 9.80 2.22
CA SER A 43 -9.74 10.37 3.57
C SER A 43 -8.65 9.77 4.48
N GLU A 44 -8.11 8.60 4.14
CA GLU A 44 -7.01 7.98 4.89
C GLU A 44 -5.63 8.35 4.35
N LEU A 45 -5.57 9.08 3.22
CA LEU A 45 -4.34 9.47 2.56
C LEU A 45 -3.92 10.90 2.91
N LYS A 46 -2.66 11.05 3.33
CA LYS A 46 -1.94 12.30 3.53
C LYS A 46 -1.40 12.84 2.20
N GLU A 47 -0.67 13.95 2.22
CA GLU A 47 0.05 14.45 1.03
C GLU A 47 1.15 13.49 0.58
N ASN A 48 1.87 12.90 1.53
CA ASN A 48 2.88 11.85 1.30
C ASN A 48 2.48 10.61 2.09
N ASN A 49 2.45 9.46 1.41
CA ASN A 49 1.97 8.21 1.99
C ASN A 49 3.01 7.11 1.85
N GLU A 50 3.19 6.36 2.93
CA GLU A 50 3.94 5.11 2.91
C GLU A 50 2.94 3.96 2.87
N ILE A 51 3.07 3.11 1.85
CA ILE A 51 2.18 1.98 1.62
C ILE A 51 3.04 0.73 1.57
N THR A 52 2.74 -0.26 2.40
CA THR A 52 3.33 -1.60 2.34
C THR A 52 2.26 -2.60 1.95
N VAL A 53 2.47 -3.28 0.84
CA VAL A 53 1.63 -4.38 0.35
C VAL A 53 2.35 -5.68 0.68
N VAL A 54 1.72 -6.54 1.48
CA VAL A 54 2.30 -7.83 1.84
C VAL A 54 1.62 -8.92 1.02
N MET A 55 2.43 -9.66 0.27
CA MET A 55 2.00 -10.79 -0.54
C MET A 55 2.05 -12.09 0.25
N GLY A 56 1.19 -13.03 -0.13
CA GLY A 56 1.08 -14.37 0.43
C GLY A 56 -0.13 -15.11 -0.13
#